data_AF-K1ZUL7-F1
#
_entry.id   AF-K1ZUL7-F1
#
_cell.length_a   1.000
_cell.length_b   1.000
_cell.length_c   1.000
_cell.angle_alpha   90.00
_cell.angle_beta   90.00
_cell.angle_gamma   90.00
#
_symmetry.space_group_name_H-M   'P 1'
#
loop_
_entity.id
_entity.type
_entity.pdbx_description
1 polymer ?
#
loop_
_entity_poly.entity_id
_entity_poly.type
_entity_poly.pdbx_seq_one_letter_code
_entity_poly.pdbx_strand_id
1 'polypeptide(L)'
;LPAMVRELAPWNETWVLTNGVKMADEGYFEELCSAGLLHGDIVLAGLSFHKESAGKDLEVLELCRRKGYRIGTTFFVIDSVDELAEAVALAREYQDVIHRFRIKAASNLWAETGAHHKIFISDMILWLNQHGQTSLVESENNKVSYANVIHEGLHLILVSWYDVENVDLKDIDCGPWYTATDGTLNNLATTCIINGGPK
;
A
#
# COMPACT_ATOMS: atom_id res chain seq x y z
N LEU A 1 -5.47 -10.37 17.10
CA LEU A 1 -4.47 -9.44 16.54
C LEU A 1 -3.87 -8.52 17.60
N PRO A 2 -4.63 -7.77 18.43
CA PRO A 2 -4.02 -6.88 19.43
C PRO A 2 -3.08 -7.56 20.42
N ALA A 3 -3.38 -8.80 20.84
CA ALA A 3 -2.48 -9.60 21.67
C ALA A 3 -1.14 -9.91 20.97
N MET A 4 -1.18 -10.27 19.69
CA MET A 4 0.04 -10.56 18.90
C MET A 4 0.87 -9.30 18.70
N VAL A 5 0.24 -8.16 18.40
CA VAL A 5 0.94 -6.88 18.28
C VAL A 5 1.66 -6.54 19.59
N ARG A 6 0.99 -6.70 20.75
CA ARG A 6 1.61 -6.49 22.07
C ARG A 6 2.83 -7.36 22.32
N GLU A 7 2.80 -8.59 21.83
CA GLU A 7 3.90 -9.53 21.98
C GLU A 7 5.10 -9.18 21.09
N LEU A 8 4.84 -8.70 19.87
CA LEU A 8 5.88 -8.45 18.85
C LEU A 8 6.48 -7.05 18.91
N ALA A 9 5.69 -6.02 19.26
CA ALA A 9 6.10 -4.62 19.27
C ALA A 9 7.36 -4.30 20.11
N PRO A 10 7.63 -4.97 21.25
CA PRO A 10 8.88 -4.74 22.00
C PRO A 10 10.15 -5.18 21.27
N TRP A 11 10.03 -6.09 20.30
CA TRP A 11 11.17 -6.68 19.61
C TRP A 11 11.47 -5.97 18.29
N ASN A 12 10.44 -5.51 17.58
CA ASN A 12 10.55 -4.82 16.28
C ASN A 12 9.31 -3.97 16.00
N GLU A 13 9.46 -3.01 15.07
CA GLU A 13 8.30 -2.32 14.46
C GLU A 13 7.37 -3.35 13.82
N THR A 14 6.15 -3.43 14.36
CA THR A 14 5.14 -4.37 13.87
C THR A 14 4.21 -3.62 12.92
N TRP A 15 4.09 -4.12 11.69
CA TRP A 15 3.19 -3.58 10.68
C TRP A 15 2.02 -4.52 10.44
N VAL A 16 0.84 -3.96 10.15
CA VAL A 16 -0.33 -4.75 9.72
C VAL A 16 -0.79 -4.34 8.32
N LEU A 17 -1.26 -5.31 7.54
CA LEU A 17 -2.01 -5.06 6.31
C LEU A 17 -3.50 -5.25 6.59
N THR A 18 -4.34 -4.35 6.07
CA THR A 18 -5.77 -4.36 6.32
C THR A 18 -6.54 -3.70 5.19
N ASN A 19 -7.78 -4.15 4.99
CA ASN A 19 -8.77 -3.52 4.10
C ASN A 19 -9.68 -2.53 4.85
N GLY A 20 -9.35 -2.22 6.11
CA GLY A 20 -10.07 -1.26 6.94
C GLY A 20 -11.32 -1.80 7.65
N VAL A 21 -11.90 -2.93 7.25
CA VAL A 21 -13.23 -3.39 7.74
C VAL A 21 -13.34 -3.47 9.26
N LYS A 22 -12.38 -4.11 9.93
CA LYS A 22 -12.34 -4.17 11.41
C LYS A 22 -11.76 -2.91 12.04
N MET A 23 -10.84 -2.26 11.34
CA MET A 23 -10.07 -1.14 11.85
C MET A 23 -10.87 0.18 11.82
N ALA A 24 -11.99 0.21 11.11
CA ALA A 24 -12.97 1.30 11.16
C ALA A 24 -13.75 1.33 12.48
N ASP A 25 -13.77 0.23 13.25
CA ASP A 25 -14.28 0.24 14.63
C ASP A 25 -13.29 0.99 15.53
N GLU A 26 -13.73 2.10 16.09
CA GLU A 26 -12.87 3.01 16.86
C GLU A 26 -12.28 2.34 18.11
N GLY A 27 -13.03 1.48 18.80
CA GLY A 27 -12.54 0.76 19.97
C GLY A 27 -11.43 -0.23 19.60
N TYR A 28 -11.63 -0.99 18.53
CA TYR A 28 -10.62 -1.92 18.02
C TYR A 28 -9.38 -1.20 17.48
N PHE A 29 -9.56 -0.06 16.80
CA PHE A 29 -8.47 0.79 16.32
C PHE A 29 -7.60 1.29 17.49
N GLU A 30 -8.23 1.79 18.56
CA GLU A 30 -7.53 2.25 19.76
C GLU A 30 -6.81 1.11 20.48
N GLU A 31 -7.43 -0.08 20.53
CA GLU A 31 -6.78 -1.27 21.10
C GLU A 31 -5.52 -1.64 20.32
N LEU A 32 -5.58 -1.58 18.98
CA LEU A 32 -4.42 -1.84 18.11
C LEU A 32 -3.32 -0.78 18.30
N CYS A 33 -3.67 0.50 18.32
CA CYS A 33 -2.72 1.59 18.55
C CYS A 33 -2.00 1.41 19.90
N SER A 34 -2.77 1.16 20.96
CA SER A 34 -2.26 0.93 22.31
C SER A 34 -1.44 -0.36 22.44
N ALA A 35 -1.69 -1.33 21.56
CA ALA A 35 -0.92 -2.57 21.48
C ALA A 35 0.49 -2.39 20.91
N GLY A 36 0.79 -1.25 20.29
CA GLY A 36 2.10 -0.96 19.69
C GLY A 36 2.09 -0.69 18.20
N LEU A 37 0.91 -0.51 17.58
CA LEU A 37 0.81 -0.10 16.18
C LEU A 37 0.96 1.39 15.94
N LEU A 38 1.01 2.23 16.99
CA LEU A 38 1.23 3.66 16.85
C LEU A 38 2.69 4.00 17.15
N HIS A 39 3.39 4.58 16.17
CA HIS A 39 4.74 5.11 16.30
C HIS A 39 4.74 6.62 16.05
N GLY A 40 4.80 7.41 17.13
CA GLY A 40 4.56 8.85 17.05
C GLY A 40 3.11 9.14 16.66
N ASP A 41 2.91 9.88 15.57
CA ASP A 41 1.60 10.13 14.95
C ASP A 41 1.26 9.13 13.83
N ILE A 42 2.15 8.17 13.52
CA ILE A 42 1.98 7.23 12.42
C ILE A 42 1.47 5.88 12.93
N VAL A 43 0.30 5.47 12.46
CA VAL A 43 -0.21 4.11 12.58
C VAL A 43 0.54 3.24 11.57
N LEU A 44 1.27 2.25 12.07
CA LEU A 44 2.07 1.27 11.31
C LEU A 44 1.16 0.26 10.58
N ALA A 45 0.30 0.77 9.71
CA ALA A 45 -0.63 0.01 8.91
C ALA A 45 -0.46 0.30 7.42
N GLY A 46 -0.62 -0.75 6.63
CA GLY A 46 -0.91 -0.70 5.20
C GLY A 46 -2.41 -0.83 4.99
N LEU A 47 -3.06 0.22 4.51
CA LEU A 47 -4.49 0.23 4.22
C LEU A 47 -4.72 0.07 2.72
N SER A 48 -5.37 -1.03 2.32
CA SER A 48 -5.69 -1.29 0.92
C SER A 48 -7.10 -0.83 0.59
N PHE A 49 -7.25 -0.02 -0.47
CA PHE A 49 -8.53 0.39 -1.02
C PHE A 49 -9.04 -0.70 -1.96
N HIS A 50 -10.25 -1.19 -1.68
CA HIS A 50 -10.91 -2.24 -2.44
C HIS A 50 -12.41 -1.99 -2.45
N LYS A 51 -13.11 -2.36 -3.54
CA LYS A 51 -14.58 -2.22 -3.62
C LYS A 51 -15.29 -2.97 -2.49
N GLU A 52 -14.71 -4.08 -2.04
CA GLU A 52 -15.18 -4.96 -0.98
C GLU A 52 -15.03 -4.34 0.42
N SER A 53 -14.29 -3.24 0.59
CA SER A 53 -14.21 -2.53 1.87
C SER A 53 -15.53 -1.84 2.22
N ALA A 54 -16.41 -1.62 1.22
CA ALA A 54 -17.67 -0.87 1.36
C ALA A 54 -17.48 0.51 2.03
N GLY A 55 -16.37 1.19 1.75
CA GLY A 55 -16.04 2.51 2.29
C GLY A 55 -15.41 2.50 3.68
N LYS A 56 -15.15 1.32 4.26
CA LYS A 56 -14.49 1.19 5.58
C LYS A 56 -13.05 1.67 5.58
N ASP A 57 -12.38 1.65 4.44
CA ASP A 57 -11.07 2.26 4.27
C ASP A 57 -11.12 3.78 4.47
N LEU A 58 -12.10 4.47 3.87
CA LEU A 58 -12.31 5.91 4.07
C LEU A 58 -12.68 6.22 5.52
N GLU A 59 -13.51 5.39 6.15
CA GLU A 59 -13.84 5.54 7.59
C GLU A 59 -12.59 5.48 8.48
N VAL A 60 -11.61 4.62 8.15
CA VAL A 60 -10.32 4.56 8.84
C VAL A 60 -9.52 5.85 8.66
N LEU A 61 -9.47 6.41 7.45
CA LEU A 61 -8.78 7.67 7.20
C LEU A 61 -9.42 8.82 7.98
N GLU A 62 -10.75 8.89 7.99
CA GLU A 62 -11.51 9.86 8.78
C GLU A 62 -11.28 9.68 10.28
N LEU A 63 -11.20 8.44 10.76
CA LEU A 63 -10.85 8.17 12.15
C LEU A 63 -9.44 8.69 12.47
N CYS A 64 -8.46 8.43 11.60
CA CYS A 64 -7.10 8.95 11.75
C CYS A 64 -7.10 10.48 11.78
N ARG A 65 -7.83 11.13 10.87
CA ARG A 65 -7.98 12.60 10.82
C ARG A 65 -8.51 13.16 12.14
N ARG A 66 -9.59 12.58 12.68
CA ARG A 66 -10.17 13.00 13.96
C ARG A 66 -9.22 12.84 15.14
N LYS A 67 -8.38 11.80 15.11
CA LYS A 67 -7.40 11.50 16.18
C LYS A 67 -6.07 12.24 16.02
N GLY A 68 -5.85 12.91 14.89
CA GLY A 68 -4.57 13.54 14.57
C GLY A 68 -3.47 12.53 14.23
N TYR A 69 -3.85 11.36 13.72
CA TYR A 69 -2.92 10.31 13.29
C TYR A 69 -2.81 10.25 11.76
N ARG A 70 -1.75 9.61 11.29
CA ARG A 70 -1.50 9.29 9.89
C ARG A 70 -1.38 7.79 9.70
N ILE A 71 -1.91 7.26 8.60
CA ILE A 71 -1.69 5.87 8.18
C ILE A 71 -0.33 5.77 7.46
N GLY A 72 0.46 4.76 7.84
CA GLY A 72 1.83 4.58 7.36
C GLY A 72 1.93 4.35 5.85
N THR A 73 1.03 3.57 5.27
CA THR A 73 0.97 3.32 3.82
C THR A 73 -0.46 3.05 3.39
N THR A 74 -0.84 3.56 2.22
CA THR A 74 -2.06 3.14 1.53
C THR A 74 -1.74 2.48 0.21
N PHE A 75 -2.61 1.57 -0.23
CA PHE A 75 -2.51 0.86 -1.51
C PHE A 75 -3.80 1.05 -2.30
N PHE A 76 -3.70 1.74 -3.43
CA PHE A 76 -4.77 1.85 -4.41
C PHE A 76 -4.40 1.00 -5.62
N VAL A 77 -5.27 0.06 -5.99
CA VAL A 77 -5.05 -0.82 -7.15
C VAL A 77 -5.82 -0.25 -8.33
N ILE A 78 -5.16 -0.13 -9.48
CA ILE A 78 -5.77 0.31 -10.75
C ILE A 78 -5.73 -0.83 -11.78
N ASP A 79 -6.82 -1.02 -12.51
CA ASP A 79 -6.90 -1.96 -13.63
C ASP A 79 -6.67 -1.27 -14.99
N SER A 80 -6.79 0.06 -15.03
CA SER A 80 -6.58 0.90 -16.20
C SER A 80 -5.86 2.21 -15.83
N VAL A 81 -5.17 2.83 -16.79
CA VAL A 81 -4.47 4.11 -16.58
C VAL A 81 -5.47 5.24 -16.26
N ASP A 82 -6.70 5.16 -16.77
CA ASP A 82 -7.74 6.16 -16.52
C ASP A 82 -8.17 6.22 -15.04
N GLU A 83 -8.00 5.14 -14.28
CA GLU A 83 -8.26 5.09 -12.83
C GLU A 83 -7.21 5.87 -12.01
N LEU A 84 -6.11 6.32 -12.62
CA LEU A 84 -5.16 7.22 -11.95
C LEU A 84 -5.83 8.52 -11.48
N ALA A 85 -6.83 9.01 -12.20
CA ALA A 85 -7.55 10.21 -11.80
C ALA A 85 -8.20 10.06 -10.41
N GLU A 86 -8.83 8.92 -10.16
CA GLU A 86 -9.45 8.60 -8.88
C GLU A 86 -8.38 8.45 -7.78
N ALA A 87 -7.31 7.71 -8.05
CA ALA A 87 -6.22 7.50 -7.12
C ALA A 87 -5.54 8.82 -6.70
N VAL A 88 -5.28 9.72 -7.65
CA VAL A 88 -4.67 11.04 -7.40
C VAL A 88 -5.62 11.95 -6.64
N ALA A 89 -6.93 11.93 -6.97
CA ALA A 89 -7.93 12.70 -6.24
C ALA A 89 -8.00 12.25 -4.77
N LEU A 90 -7.99 10.95 -4.51
CA LEU A 90 -7.98 10.40 -3.16
C LEU A 90 -6.69 10.75 -2.41
N ALA A 91 -5.53 10.62 -3.05
CA ALA A 91 -4.25 10.99 -2.46
C ALA A 91 -4.21 12.47 -2.06
N ARG A 92 -4.82 13.34 -2.88
CA ARG A 92 -4.91 14.78 -2.60
C ARG A 92 -5.83 15.09 -1.42
N GLU A 93 -7.00 14.46 -1.40
CA GLU A 93 -8.02 14.65 -0.37
C GLU A 93 -7.52 14.24 1.02
N TYR A 94 -6.71 13.18 1.09
CA TYR A 94 -6.23 12.60 2.34
C TYR A 94 -4.72 12.76 2.57
N GLN A 95 -4.09 13.74 1.91
CA GLN A 95 -2.65 13.98 2.02
C GLN A 95 -2.20 14.32 3.46
N ASP A 96 -3.11 14.85 4.28
CA ASP A 96 -2.90 15.18 5.69
C ASP A 96 -2.77 13.92 6.56
N VAL A 97 -3.50 12.85 6.21
CA VAL A 97 -3.56 11.61 7.01
C VAL A 97 -2.84 10.42 6.37
N ILE A 98 -2.38 10.53 5.13
CA ILE A 98 -1.63 9.46 4.48
C ILE A 98 -0.14 9.82 4.52
N HIS A 99 0.68 8.91 5.04
CA HIS A 99 2.13 9.09 5.05
C HIS A 99 2.77 8.67 3.73
N ARG A 100 2.33 7.56 3.13
CA ARG A 100 2.80 7.07 1.82
C ARG A 100 1.63 6.56 1.00
N PHE A 101 1.39 7.16 -0.17
CA PHE A 101 0.32 6.74 -1.06
C PHE A 101 0.87 5.90 -2.21
N ARG A 102 0.43 4.65 -2.33
CA ARG A 102 0.88 3.75 -3.39
C ARG A 102 -0.22 3.50 -4.40
N ILE A 103 0.11 3.63 -5.67
CA ILE A 103 -0.72 3.25 -6.79
C ILE A 103 -0.09 2.02 -7.42
N LYS A 104 -0.81 0.90 -7.39
CA LYS A 104 -0.39 -0.36 -7.98
C LYS A 104 -1.21 -0.63 -9.23
N ALA A 105 -0.57 -0.68 -10.38
CA ALA A 105 -1.17 -1.29 -11.55
C ALA A 105 -1.37 -2.78 -11.28
N ALA A 106 -2.61 -3.25 -11.30
CA ALA A 106 -2.92 -4.66 -11.21
C ALA A 106 -2.27 -5.37 -12.39
N SER A 107 -1.25 -6.19 -12.13
CA SER A 107 -1.14 -7.39 -12.93
C SER A 107 -2.21 -8.33 -12.45
N ASN A 108 -3.07 -8.76 -13.35
CA ASN A 108 -3.87 -9.95 -13.12
C ASN A 108 -2.92 -11.14 -12.98
N LEU A 109 -2.31 -11.28 -11.80
CA LEU A 109 -1.48 -12.42 -11.35
C LEU A 109 -2.19 -13.77 -11.59
N TRP A 110 -3.52 -13.73 -11.77
CA TRP A 110 -4.38 -14.90 -11.89
C TRP A 110 -5.11 -15.03 -13.24
N ALA A 111 -4.91 -14.10 -14.19
CA ALA A 111 -5.59 -14.12 -15.50
C ALA A 111 -4.61 -14.01 -16.68
N GLU A 112 -3.43 -14.63 -16.56
CA GLU A 112 -2.47 -14.76 -17.66
C GLU A 112 -3.02 -15.53 -18.88
N THR A 113 -4.23 -16.08 -18.79
CA THR A 113 -4.94 -16.68 -19.91
C THR A 113 -5.66 -15.69 -20.83
N GLY A 114 -5.58 -14.35 -20.62
CA GLY A 114 -6.24 -13.44 -21.57
C GLY A 114 -6.09 -11.91 -21.43
N ALA A 115 -5.09 -11.35 -20.74
CA ALA A 115 -4.99 -9.89 -20.60
C ALA A 115 -4.33 -9.20 -21.81
N HIS A 116 -5.10 -8.34 -22.49
CA HIS A 116 -4.65 -7.68 -23.73
C HIS A 116 -3.80 -6.42 -23.53
N HIS A 117 -3.71 -5.78 -22.37
CA HIS A 117 -2.85 -4.60 -22.14
C HIS A 117 -2.17 -4.64 -20.76
N LYS A 118 -0.84 -4.50 -20.73
CA LYS A 118 -0.04 -4.35 -19.51
C LYS A 118 0.17 -2.85 -19.26
N ILE A 119 0.10 -2.42 -17.99
CA ILE A 119 0.38 -1.03 -17.59
C ILE A 119 1.77 -0.98 -16.98
N PHE A 120 2.66 -0.18 -17.55
CA PHE A 120 4.02 0.05 -17.04
C PHE A 120 4.10 1.33 -16.19
N ILE A 121 5.17 1.46 -15.41
CA ILE A 121 5.47 2.71 -14.68
C ILE A 121 5.52 3.91 -15.65
N SER A 122 6.08 3.74 -16.85
CA SER A 122 6.15 4.79 -17.88
C SER A 122 4.79 5.27 -18.33
N ASP A 123 3.79 4.38 -18.42
CA ASP A 123 2.43 4.75 -18.84
C ASP A 123 1.77 5.61 -17.77
N MET A 124 1.95 5.25 -16.49
CA MET A 124 1.46 6.05 -15.38
C MET A 124 2.15 7.42 -15.30
N ILE A 125 3.47 7.49 -15.47
CA ILE A 125 4.21 8.76 -15.49
C ILE A 125 3.78 9.63 -16.68
N LEU A 126 3.58 9.04 -17.86
CA LEU A 126 3.11 9.77 -19.03
C LEU A 126 1.73 10.37 -18.77
N TRP A 127 0.81 9.59 -18.21
CA TRP A 127 -0.52 10.07 -17.85
C TRP A 127 -0.44 11.21 -16.83
N LEU A 128 0.37 11.07 -15.78
CA LEU A 128 0.55 12.12 -14.77
C LEU A 128 1.10 13.41 -15.39
N ASN A 129 2.06 13.32 -16.31
CA ASN A 129 2.60 14.49 -17.03
C ASN A 129 1.58 15.17 -17.96
N GLN A 130 0.63 14.41 -18.52
CA GLN A 130 -0.46 14.97 -19.33
C GLN A 130 -1.48 15.73 -18.49
N HIS A 131 -1.57 15.41 -17.19
CA HIS A 131 -2.58 15.94 -16.27
C HIS A 131 -2.00 16.84 -15.17
N GLY A 132 -0.69 17.14 -15.21
CA GLY A 132 -0.03 18.04 -14.27
C GLY A 132 1.49 17.93 -14.30
N GLN A 133 2.16 18.77 -13.52
CA GLN A 133 3.60 18.73 -13.38
C GLN A 133 4.01 17.54 -12.52
N THR A 134 4.86 16.69 -13.09
CA THR A 134 5.40 15.49 -12.41
C THR A 134 6.91 15.47 -12.49
N SER A 135 7.56 15.17 -11.37
CA SER A 135 9.01 14.94 -11.31
C SER A 135 9.31 13.60 -10.64
N LEU A 136 10.29 12.88 -11.17
CA LEU A 136 10.86 11.73 -10.48
C LEU A 136 11.59 12.22 -9.23
N VAL A 137 11.37 11.54 -8.10
CA VAL A 137 12.23 11.71 -6.93
C VAL A 137 13.53 10.97 -7.21
N GLU A 138 14.67 11.67 -7.17
CA GLU A 138 15.97 11.01 -7.26
C GLU A 138 16.11 10.00 -6.11
N SER A 139 16.06 8.72 -6.46
CA SER A 139 16.16 7.62 -5.53
C SER A 139 16.81 6.44 -6.24
N GLU A 140 17.82 5.85 -5.60
CA GLU A 140 18.44 4.61 -6.04
C GLU A 140 17.43 3.45 -6.12
N ASN A 141 16.25 3.62 -5.50
CA ASN A 141 15.18 2.62 -5.47
C ASN A 141 14.22 2.72 -6.65
N ASN A 142 14.30 3.75 -7.51
CA ASN A 142 13.45 3.80 -8.71
C ASN A 142 13.91 2.71 -9.69
N LYS A 143 12.98 1.83 -10.06
CA LYS A 143 13.15 0.67 -10.93
C LYS A 143 12.05 0.66 -11.99
N VAL A 144 12.17 -0.24 -12.96
CA VAL A 144 11.16 -0.41 -14.02
C VAL A 144 9.78 -0.80 -13.44
N SER A 145 9.75 -1.45 -12.27
CA SER A 145 8.54 -1.88 -11.56
C SER A 145 8.08 -0.94 -10.44
N TYR A 146 8.87 0.10 -10.12
CA TYR A 146 8.65 0.91 -8.93
C TYR A 146 9.22 2.33 -9.09
N ALA A 147 8.43 3.38 -8.90
CA ALA A 147 8.93 4.75 -8.96
C ALA A 147 8.30 5.68 -7.92
N ASN A 148 9.12 6.52 -7.32
CA ASN A 148 8.69 7.64 -6.49
C ASN A 148 8.57 8.89 -7.36
N VAL A 149 7.42 9.55 -7.29
CA VAL A 149 7.17 10.78 -8.03
C VAL A 149 6.58 11.85 -7.12
N ILE A 150 6.89 13.10 -7.40
CA ILE A 150 6.13 14.25 -6.91
C ILE A 150 5.25 14.72 -8.07
N HIS A 151 3.94 14.61 -7.90
CA HIS A 151 2.94 15.09 -8.85
C HIS A 151 2.14 16.23 -8.20
N GLU A 152 2.30 17.46 -8.70
CA GLU A 152 1.54 18.61 -8.19
C GLU A 152 1.62 18.75 -6.65
N GLY A 153 2.82 18.53 -6.09
CA GLY A 153 3.10 18.56 -4.64
C GLY A 153 2.78 17.28 -3.87
N LEU A 154 2.15 16.29 -4.50
CA LEU A 154 1.82 15.00 -3.89
C LEU A 154 2.95 13.99 -4.09
N HIS A 155 3.43 13.36 -3.02
CA HIS A 155 4.35 12.24 -3.12
C HIS A 155 3.57 10.95 -3.37
N LEU A 156 3.72 10.41 -4.57
CA LEU A 156 3.11 9.15 -5.00
C LEU A 156 4.17 8.08 -5.20
N ILE A 157 3.81 6.85 -4.89
CA ILE A 157 4.62 5.67 -5.12
C ILE A 157 3.91 4.82 -6.17
N LEU A 158 4.48 4.75 -7.37
CA LEU A 158 3.95 3.99 -8.49
C LEU A 158 4.54 2.59 -8.49
N VAL A 159 3.70 1.57 -8.68
CA VAL A 159 4.09 0.17 -8.67
C VAL A 159 3.46 -0.54 -9.87
N SER A 160 4.26 -1.29 -10.63
CA SER A 160 3.79 -2.13 -11.73
C SER A 160 4.58 -3.44 -11.76
N TRP A 161 3.88 -4.57 -11.64
CA TRP A 161 4.46 -5.91 -11.71
C TRP A 161 4.04 -6.59 -13.01
N TYR A 162 4.64 -6.19 -14.13
CA TYR A 162 4.21 -6.60 -15.48
C TYR A 162 4.49 -8.08 -15.84
N ASP A 163 5.25 -8.79 -15.02
CA ASP A 163 5.60 -10.20 -15.19
C ASP A 163 5.78 -10.83 -13.81
N VAL A 164 4.94 -11.80 -13.48
CA VAL A 164 4.88 -12.43 -12.15
C VAL A 164 5.84 -13.61 -12.04
N GLU A 165 6.22 -14.18 -13.17
CA GLU A 165 7.19 -15.26 -13.30
C GLU A 165 8.62 -14.75 -13.36
N ASN A 166 8.80 -13.47 -13.73
CA ASN A 166 10.10 -12.81 -13.87
C ASN A 166 10.25 -11.58 -12.98
N VAL A 167 9.51 -11.52 -11.86
CA VAL A 167 9.86 -10.55 -10.82
C VAL A 167 11.16 -11.01 -10.19
N ASP A 168 12.28 -10.36 -10.53
CA ASP A 168 13.50 -10.54 -9.75
C ASP A 168 13.17 -10.14 -8.30
N LEU A 169 13.38 -11.02 -7.33
CA LEU A 169 13.20 -10.71 -5.90
C LEU A 169 14.03 -9.49 -5.49
N LYS A 170 15.10 -9.16 -6.24
CA LYS A 170 15.85 -7.91 -6.10
C LYS A 170 15.11 -6.69 -6.64
N ASP A 171 14.23 -6.82 -7.63
CA ASP A 171 13.39 -5.73 -8.14
C ASP A 171 12.21 -5.43 -7.21
N ILE A 172 11.81 -6.41 -6.41
CA ILE A 172 11.03 -6.19 -5.19
C ILE A 172 11.99 -5.66 -4.11
N ASP A 173 12.40 -4.40 -4.20
CA ASP A 173 13.00 -3.67 -3.06
C ASP A 173 12.10 -2.51 -2.61
N CYS A 174 10.80 -2.73 -2.68
CA CYS A 174 9.80 -1.81 -2.16
C CYS A 174 8.94 -2.49 -1.09
N GLY A 175 9.34 -2.41 0.18
CA GLY A 175 8.53 -2.92 1.31
C GLY A 175 7.12 -2.34 1.31
N PRO A 176 6.15 -2.78 2.13
CA PRO A 176 6.38 -3.49 3.38
C PRO A 176 6.84 -4.93 3.17
N TRP A 177 7.89 -5.27 3.91
CA TRP A 177 8.48 -6.59 3.97
C TRP A 177 7.95 -7.34 5.19
N TYR A 178 7.82 -8.66 5.09
CA TYR A 178 7.68 -9.52 6.26
C TYR A 178 8.58 -10.75 6.10
N THR A 179 9.10 -11.26 7.20
CA THR A 179 9.76 -12.57 7.23
C THR A 179 8.71 -13.62 7.52
N ALA A 180 8.51 -14.56 6.59
CA ALA A 180 7.61 -15.68 6.77
C ALA A 180 8.18 -16.69 7.79
N THR A 181 7.35 -17.62 8.24
CA THR A 181 7.72 -18.64 9.24
C THR A 181 8.82 -19.59 8.77
N ASP A 182 9.03 -19.73 7.47
CA ASP A 182 10.11 -20.48 6.86
C ASP A 182 11.41 -19.67 6.70
N GLY A 183 11.43 -18.43 7.19
CA GLY A 183 12.57 -17.52 7.11
C GLY A 183 12.68 -16.75 5.79
N THR A 184 11.74 -16.94 4.85
CA THR A 184 11.77 -16.20 3.58
C THR A 184 11.32 -14.74 3.77
N LEU A 185 12.07 -13.80 3.18
CA LEU A 185 11.67 -12.40 3.12
C LEU A 185 10.67 -12.20 1.98
N ASN A 186 9.47 -11.74 2.30
CA ASN A 186 8.34 -11.61 1.38
C ASN A 186 7.79 -10.19 1.37
N ASN A 187 7.20 -9.80 0.25
CA ASN A 187 6.54 -8.52 0.12
C ASN A 187 5.07 -8.64 0.50
N LEU A 188 4.65 -7.85 1.48
CA LEU A 188 3.29 -7.89 2.03
C LEU A 188 2.23 -7.44 1.00
N ALA A 189 2.61 -6.70 -0.04
CA ALA A 189 1.69 -6.19 -1.08
C ALA A 189 1.50 -7.15 -2.28
N THR A 190 2.26 -8.24 -2.36
CA THR A 190 2.19 -9.22 -3.46
C THR A 190 2.05 -10.66 -2.99
N THR A 191 2.58 -11.01 -1.82
CA THR A 191 2.47 -12.38 -1.29
C THR A 191 1.17 -12.50 -0.49
N CYS A 192 0.16 -13.17 -1.07
CA CYS A 192 -0.97 -13.67 -0.27
C CYS A 192 -0.41 -14.52 0.86
N ILE A 193 -0.88 -14.30 2.10
CA ILE A 193 -0.58 -15.20 3.22
C ILE A 193 -1.08 -16.58 2.80
N ILE A 194 -0.19 -17.47 2.38
CA ILE A 194 -0.50 -18.89 2.31
C ILE A 194 -0.66 -19.31 3.76
N ASN A 195 -1.91 -19.39 4.21
CA ASN A 195 -2.27 -19.95 5.49
C ASN A 195 -1.92 -21.44 5.45
N GLY A 196 -0.67 -21.75 5.75
CA GLY A 196 -0.27 -23.09 6.15
C GLY A 196 -0.91 -23.34 7.50
N GLY A 197 -2.19 -23.74 7.50
CA GLY A 197 -2.87 -24.22 8.68
C GLY A 197 -2.00 -25.25 9.41
N PRO A 198 -2.20 -25.43 10.73
CA PRO A 198 -1.38 -26.35 11.50
C PRO A 198 -1.39 -27.74 10.84
N LYS A 199 -0.20 -28.32 10.65
CA LYS A 199 -0.03 -29.73 10.28
C LYS A 199 -0.52 -30.64 11.40
#